data_AF-A0A7V9UR65-F1
#
_entry.id   AF-A0A7V9UR65-F1
#
_cell.length_a   1.000
_cell.length_b   1.000
_cell.length_c   1.000
_cell.angle_alpha   90.00
_cell.angle_beta   90.00
_cell.angle_gamma   90.00
#
_symmetry.space_group_name_H-M   'P 1'
#
loop_
_entity.id
_entity.type
_entity.pdbx_description
1 polymer ?
#
loop_
_entity_poly.entity_id
_entity_poly.type
_entity_poly.pdbx_seq_one_letter_code
_entity_poly.pdbx_strand_id
1 'polypeptide(L)' 'LTKSLADYERVRRVALLPEEFSIDSGEMTPTLKIKRRVVDEKYGQLIEELYGGGE' A
#
# COMPACT_ATOMS: atom_id res chain seq x y z
N LEU A 1 -17.45 -3.58 -0.52
CA LEU A 1 -16.53 -3.92 -1.62
C LEU A 1 -15.86 -5.28 -1.44
N THR A 2 -15.37 -5.65 -0.25
CA THR A 2 -14.67 -6.95 -0.04
C THR A 2 -15.53 -8.10 0.51
N LYS A 3 -16.84 -7.90 0.73
CA LYS A 3 -17.72 -8.88 1.41
C LYS A 3 -17.85 -10.22 0.69
N SER A 4 -17.76 -10.24 -0.64
CA SER A 4 -17.88 -11.45 -1.47
C SER A 4 -16.54 -12.13 -1.76
N LEU A 5 -15.42 -11.56 -1.31
CA LEU A 5 -14.08 -12.13 -1.51
C LEU A 5 -13.77 -13.18 -0.45
N ALA A 6 -12.90 -14.13 -0.78
CA ALA A 6 -12.41 -15.12 0.19
C ALA A 6 -11.62 -14.43 1.31
N ASP A 7 -11.54 -15.05 2.48
CA ASP A 7 -10.94 -14.42 3.67
C ASP A 7 -9.48 -14.00 3.50
N TYR A 8 -8.72 -14.69 2.62
CA TYR A 8 -7.32 -14.34 2.31
C TYR A 8 -7.18 -13.21 1.29
N GLU A 9 -8.23 -12.87 0.54
CA GLU A 9 -8.25 -11.77 -0.43
C GLU A 9 -8.76 -10.46 0.20
N ARG A 10 -9.33 -10.54 1.40
CA ARG A 10 -9.84 -9.37 2.11
C ARG A 10 -8.70 -8.54 2.68
N VAL A 11 -8.72 -7.24 2.37
CA VAL A 11 -7.85 -6.24 2.99
C VAL A 11 -8.16 -6.15 4.49
N ARG A 12 -7.18 -6.50 5.35
CA ARG A 12 -7.35 -6.57 6.82
C ARG A 12 -7.00 -5.28 7.55
N ARG A 13 -6.05 -4.53 7.00
CA ARG A 13 -5.46 -3.31 7.58
C ARG A 13 -5.24 -2.30 6.46
N VAL A 14 -5.53 -1.04 6.75
CA VAL A 14 -5.31 0.09 5.83
C VAL A 14 -4.71 1.24 6.62
N ALA A 15 -3.79 1.97 6.00
CA ALA A 15 -3.29 3.24 6.51
C ALA A 15 -3.73 4.37 5.56
N LEU A 16 -3.91 5.57 6.12
CA LEU A 16 -4.12 6.77 5.35
C LEU A 16 -2.78 7.44 5.10
N LEU A 17 -2.47 7.67 3.83
CA LEU A 17 -1.28 8.43 3.44
C LEU A 17 -1.66 9.93 3.36
N PRO A 18 -0.75 10.82 3.77
CA PRO A 18 -0.98 12.27 3.69
C PRO A 18 -0.93 12.80 2.24
N GLU A 19 -0.28 12.04 1.35
CA GLU A 19 -0.02 12.41 -0.04
C GLU A 19 -0.45 11.28 -0.98
N GLU A 20 -0.88 11.65 -2.19
CA GLU A 20 -1.20 10.72 -3.26
C GLU A 20 0.08 10.18 -3.92
N PHE A 21 -0.01 9.03 -4.57
CA PHE A 21 1.07 8.56 -5.44
C PHE A 21 1.20 9.48 -6.65
N SER A 22 2.43 9.77 -7.06
CA SER A 22 2.66 10.65 -8.21
C SER A 22 3.72 10.08 -9.16
N ILE A 23 3.73 10.62 -10.38
CA ILE A 23 4.76 10.31 -11.37
C ILE A 23 6.07 11.01 -10.97
N ASP A 24 5.98 12.23 -10.43
CA ASP A 24 7.13 13.08 -10.09
C ASP A 24 7.94 12.53 -8.92
N SER A 25 7.27 12.02 -7.88
CA SER A 25 7.89 11.31 -6.76
C SER A 25 8.27 9.86 -7.08
N GLY A 26 7.93 9.40 -8.29
CA GLY A 26 8.43 8.15 -8.86
C GLY A 26 7.66 6.89 -8.48
N GLU A 27 6.63 6.98 -7.63
CA GLU A 27 5.79 5.82 -7.26
C GLU A 27 4.89 5.35 -8.42
N MET A 28 4.70 6.17 -9.45
CA MET A 28 3.91 5.82 -10.63
C MET A 28 4.74 5.80 -11.92
N THR A 29 4.32 4.98 -12.88
CA THR A 29 4.76 5.08 -14.28
C THR A 29 4.07 6.26 -14.97
N PRO A 30 4.60 6.76 -16.09
CA PRO A 30 3.88 7.75 -16.92
C PRO A 30 2.50 7.29 -17.39
N THR A 31 2.25 5.97 -17.37
CA THR A 31 0.96 5.33 -17.66
C THR A 31 0.11 5.05 -16.42
N LEU A 32 0.40 5.72 -15.30
CA LEU A 32 -0.33 5.66 -14.02
C LEU A 32 -0.33 4.31 -13.30
N LYS A 33 0.61 3.42 -13.62
CA LYS A 33 0.77 2.16 -12.88
C LYS A 33 1.65 2.38 -11.65
N ILE A 34 1.23 1.84 -10.51
CA ILE A 34 2.02 1.88 -9.28
C ILE A 34 3.27 1.01 -9.43
N LYS A 35 4.43 1.56 -9.07
CA LYS A 35 5.70 0.84 -8.95
C LYS A 35 5.83 0.30 -7.53
N ARG A 36 5.35 -0.93 -7.31
CA ARG A 36 5.35 -1.58 -5.98
C ARG A 36 6.68 -1.48 -5.25
N ARG A 37 7.80 -1.79 -5.93
CA ARG A 37 9.14 -1.72 -5.33
C ARG A 37 9.43 -0.38 -4.65
N VAL A 38 9.09 0.73 -5.31
CA VAL A 38 9.32 2.08 -4.78
C VAL A 38 8.40 2.37 -3.60
N VAL A 39 7.13 1.95 -3.69
CA VAL A 39 6.15 2.11 -2.60
C VAL A 39 6.56 1.28 -1.38
N ASP A 40 6.97 0.03 -1.58
CA ASP A 40 7.38 -0.88 -0.51
C ASP A 40 8.64 -0.34 0.21
N GLU A 41 9.60 0.22 -0.54
CA GLU A 41 10.79 0.87 0.04
C GLU A 41 10.43 2.15 0.81
N LYS A 42 9.54 2.99 0.26
CA LYS A 42 9.17 4.29 0.88
C LYS A 42 8.29 4.14 2.11
N TYR A 43 7.37 3.18 2.10
CA TYR A 43 6.36 2.98 3.17
C TYR A 43 6.60 1.70 3.98
N GLY A 44 7.79 1.09 3.87
CA GLY A 44 8.12 -0.16 4.56
C GLY A 44 7.87 -0.09 6.07
N GLN A 45 8.27 1.02 6.72
CA GLN A 45 8.02 1.24 8.14
C GLN A 45 6.53 1.29 8.47
N LEU A 46 5.71 1.97 7.66
CA LEU A 46 4.26 2.03 7.85
C LEU A 46 3.61 0.65 7.66
N ILE A 47 4.09 -0.15 6.70
CA ILE A 47 3.64 -1.53 6.50
C ILE A 47 4.02 -2.40 7.71
N GLU A 48 5.24 -2.24 8.22
CA GLU A 48 5.68 -2.88 9.47
C GLU A 48 4.85 -2.43 10.66
N GLU A 49 4.47 -1.17 10.79
CA GLU A 49 3.59 -0.72 11.87
C GLU A 49 2.18 -1.35 11.77
N LEU A 50 1.66 -1.53 10.55
CA LEU A 50 0.34 -2.15 10.33
C LEU A 50 0.28 -3.64 10.71
N TYR A 51 1.40 -4.36 10.61
CA TYR A 51 1.45 -5.83 10.75
C TYR A 51 2.43 -6.35 11.82
N GLY A 52 3.44 -5.58 12.17
CA GLY A 52 4.50 -5.91 13.13
C GLY A 52 4.11 -5.77 14.59
N GLY A 53 2.97 -5.13 14.88
CA GLY A 53 2.34 -5.11 16.20
C GLY A 53 1.46 -6.33 16.51
N GLY A 54 1.69 -7.46 15.83
CA GLY A 54 0.93 -8.70 16.03
C GLY A 54 1.47 -9.53 17.21
N GLU A 55 0.92 -9.27 18.40
CA GLU A 55 0.61 -10.33 19.36
C GLU A 55 -0.71 -11.01 18.99
#